data_AF-A0A2R6CTH4-F1
#
_entry.id   AF-A0A2R6CTH4-F1
#
_cell.length_a   1.000
_cell.length_b   1.000
_cell.length_c   1.000
_cell.angle_alpha   90.00
_cell.angle_beta   90.00
_cell.angle_gamma   90.00
#
_symmetry.space_group_name_H-M   'P 1'
#
loop_
_entity.id
_entity.type
_entity.pdbx_description
1 polymer ?
#
loop_
_entity_poly.entity_id
_entity_poly.type
_entity_poly.pdbx_seq_one_letter_code
_entity_poly.pdbx_strand_id
1 'polypeptide(L)'
;MVKLPWQNGEESEQTESPVDSDVEVDPLVQCTFQDGTLVVGEDLVYIQRPSRSKFEDKRIEMEQVESVTYVERLVISYIQIGQVGFETSDPSFLTTPVDENTLHFGRGKRDCAKRARDAIQKSVRADG
;
A
#
# COMPACT_ATOMS: atom_id res chain seq x y z
N MET A 1 14.53 34.25 34.16
CA MET A 1 15.29 33.06 33.71
C MET A 1 14.33 31.88 33.75
N VAL A 2 13.73 31.54 32.62
CA VAL A 2 12.73 30.46 32.52
C VAL A 2 13.39 29.32 31.75
N LYS A 3 13.57 28.18 32.41
CA LYS A 3 14.11 26.94 31.80
C LYS A 3 12.96 26.23 31.11
N LEU A 4 13.06 26.10 29.79
CA LEU A 4 12.13 25.34 28.95
C LEU A 4 12.59 23.87 28.88
N PRO A 5 11.71 22.88 29.16
CA PRO A 5 12.09 21.47 29.25
C PRO A 5 11.85 20.76 27.91
N TRP A 6 12.63 21.11 26.89
CA TRP A 6 12.60 20.38 25.62
C TRP A 6 13.99 20.35 24.99
N GLN A 7 14.93 19.91 25.81
CA GLN A 7 16.24 19.50 25.38
C GLN A 7 16.41 18.03 25.74
N ASN A 8 16.00 17.16 24.83
CA ASN A 8 16.68 15.89 24.64
C ASN A 8 16.55 15.51 23.16
N GLY A 9 17.69 15.45 22.49
CA GLY A 9 17.78 14.86 21.17
C GLY A 9 17.70 13.36 21.33
N GLU A 10 16.84 12.74 20.54
CA GLU A 10 16.96 11.35 20.16
C GLU A 10 16.70 11.28 18.66
N GLU A 11 17.45 10.37 18.08
CA GLU A 11 17.66 10.07 16.69
C GLU A 11 16.34 9.86 15.93
N SER A 12 16.40 10.12 14.62
CA SER A 12 15.29 10.00 13.68
C SER A 12 14.71 8.58 13.63
N GLU A 13 13.79 8.24 14.52
CA GLU A 13 12.86 7.14 14.28
C GLU A 13 11.59 7.71 13.66
N GLN A 14 11.40 7.33 12.39
CA GLN A 14 10.21 7.59 11.60
C GLN A 14 8.98 7.22 12.44
N THR A 15 8.27 8.25 12.91
CA THR A 15 6.98 8.10 13.55
C THR A 15 5.98 7.69 12.48
N GLU A 16 5.95 6.39 12.18
CA GLU A 16 4.78 5.73 11.64
C GLU A 16 3.66 5.93 12.66
N SER A 17 2.79 6.89 12.36
CA SER A 17 1.57 7.10 13.15
C SER A 17 0.75 5.81 13.10
N PRO A 18 0.24 5.30 14.23
CA PRO A 18 -0.67 4.17 14.22
C PRO A 18 -1.95 4.62 13.52
N VAL A 19 -2.06 4.30 12.23
CA VAL A 19 -3.33 4.38 11.52
C VAL A 19 -4.12 3.20 12.03
N ASP A 20 -5.12 3.50 12.87
CA ASP A 20 -6.19 2.62 13.32
C ASP A 20 -6.77 1.92 12.08
N SER A 21 -6.20 0.76 11.77
CA SER A 21 -6.64 -0.11 10.71
C SER A 21 -7.41 -1.16 11.49
N ASP A 22 -8.75 -1.11 11.42
CA ASP A 22 -9.69 -2.08 12.02
C ASP A 22 -9.53 -3.51 11.47
N VAL A 23 -8.30 -3.90 11.12
CA VAL A 23 -7.95 -5.16 10.49
C VAL A 23 -7.07 -5.90 11.49
N GLU A 24 -7.58 -7.01 12.03
CA GLU A 24 -6.83 -7.93 12.90
C GLU A 24 -5.78 -8.71 12.09
N VAL A 25 -4.84 -8.00 11.46
CA VAL A 25 -3.75 -8.57 10.66
C VAL A 25 -2.46 -7.93 11.14
N ASP A 26 -1.45 -8.75 11.43
CA ASP A 26 -0.11 -8.26 11.74
C ASP A 26 0.57 -7.80 10.44
N PRO A 27 0.73 -6.49 10.19
CA PRO A 27 1.11 -6.00 8.89
C PRO A 27 2.63 -6.06 8.70
N LEU A 28 3.10 -6.81 7.70
CA LEU A 28 4.51 -6.76 7.26
C LEU A 28 4.86 -5.39 6.66
N VAL A 29 3.93 -4.83 5.90
CA VAL A 29 4.05 -3.48 5.32
C VAL A 29 2.69 -2.81 5.28
N GLN A 30 2.64 -1.57 5.76
CA GLN A 30 1.46 -0.72 5.65
C GLN A 30 1.81 0.60 4.96
N CYS A 31 1.05 0.94 3.91
CA CYS A 31 1.26 2.15 3.11
C CYS A 31 -0.04 2.92 2.90
N THR A 32 -0.14 4.11 3.49
CA THR A 32 -1.22 5.05 3.18
C THR A 32 -0.94 5.84 1.90
N PHE A 33 -1.83 5.70 0.93
CA PHE A 33 -1.79 6.30 -0.40
C PHE A 33 -2.92 7.34 -0.60
N GLN A 34 -3.09 7.86 -1.83
CA GLN A 34 -4.05 8.95 -2.09
C GLN A 34 -5.52 8.47 -2.02
N ASP A 35 -5.77 7.22 -2.39
CA ASP A 35 -7.08 6.61 -2.59
C ASP A 35 -7.27 5.33 -1.76
N GLY A 36 -6.46 5.15 -0.73
CA GLY A 36 -6.58 4.04 0.22
C GLY A 36 -5.31 3.73 0.99
N THR A 37 -5.40 2.74 1.88
CA THR A 37 -4.25 2.16 2.59
C THR A 37 -4.05 0.73 2.09
N LEU A 38 -2.83 0.41 1.67
CA LEU A 38 -2.41 -0.95 1.38
C LEU A 38 -1.80 -1.55 2.64
N VAL A 39 -2.33 -2.70 3.06
CA VAL A 39 -1.79 -3.52 4.14
C VAL A 39 -1.36 -4.85 3.53
N VAL A 40 -0.11 -5.23 3.72
CA VAL A 40 0.44 -6.51 3.28
C VAL A 40 0.76 -7.32 4.54
N GLY A 41 0.04 -8.43 4.72
CA GLY A 41 0.32 -9.42 5.75
C GLY A 41 1.12 -10.61 5.18
N GLU A 42 1.33 -11.63 6.01
CA GLU A 42 1.96 -12.89 5.57
C GLU A 42 1.08 -13.61 4.55
N ASP A 43 -0.20 -13.81 4.88
CA ASP A 43 -1.12 -14.64 4.09
C ASP A 43 -2.09 -13.83 3.21
N LEU A 44 -2.05 -12.50 3.26
CA LEU A 44 -3.05 -11.66 2.59
C LEU A 44 -2.54 -10.28 2.19
N VAL A 45 -3.28 -9.67 1.27
CA VAL A 45 -3.24 -8.25 0.95
C VAL A 45 -4.60 -7.65 1.23
N TYR A 46 -4.62 -6.55 1.98
CA TYR A 46 -5.83 -5.79 2.28
C TYR A 46 -5.71 -4.36 1.77
N ILE A 47 -6.76 -3.90 1.09
CA ILE A 47 -6.89 -2.57 0.54
C ILE A 47 -8.04 -1.89 1.29
N GLN A 48 -7.70 -0.98 2.19
CA GLN A 48 -8.68 -0.11 2.83
C GLN A 48 -8.95 1.09 1.94
N ARG A 49 -10.22 1.41 1.73
CA ARG A 49 -10.68 2.55 0.93
C ARG A 49 -11.27 3.62 1.84
N PRO A 50 -11.04 4.91 1.54
CA PRO A 50 -11.71 5.97 2.27
C PRO A 50 -13.21 5.95 1.93
N SER A 51 -14.08 6.39 2.85
CA SER A 51 -15.55 6.36 2.67
C SER A 51 -16.07 7.12 1.45
N ARG A 52 -15.26 8.01 0.86
CA ARG A 52 -15.55 8.76 -0.39
C ARG A 52 -15.21 7.98 -1.67
N SER A 53 -14.59 6.81 -1.53
CA SER A 53 -14.25 5.91 -2.64
C SER A 53 -15.51 5.30 -3.24
N LYS A 54 -15.50 5.03 -4.54
CA LYS A 54 -16.54 4.23 -5.20
C LYS A 54 -16.34 2.72 -5.03
N PHE A 55 -15.16 2.32 -4.57
CA PHE A 55 -14.78 0.94 -4.29
C PHE A 55 -14.84 0.69 -2.79
N GLU A 56 -15.29 -0.50 -2.41
CA GLU A 56 -15.26 -0.97 -1.03
C GLU A 56 -13.86 -1.44 -0.62
N ASP A 57 -13.69 -1.65 0.68
CA ASP A 57 -12.51 -2.31 1.20
C ASP A 57 -12.40 -3.72 0.62
N LYS A 58 -11.17 -4.13 0.30
CA LYS A 58 -10.94 -5.39 -0.40
C LYS A 58 -9.87 -6.21 0.30
N ARG A 59 -10.19 -7.48 0.51
CA ARG A 59 -9.27 -8.50 1.00
C ARG A 59 -8.95 -9.47 -0.13
N ILE A 60 -7.67 -9.76 -0.33
CA ILE A 60 -7.16 -10.68 -1.34
C ILE A 60 -6.23 -11.64 -0.61
N GLU A 61 -6.55 -12.93 -0.57
CA GLU A 61 -5.65 -13.93 0.00
C GLU A 61 -4.40 -14.05 -0.88
N MET A 62 -3.23 -14.31 -0.30
CA MET A 62 -1.95 -14.31 -1.02
C MET A 62 -1.93 -15.38 -2.13
N GLU A 63 -2.61 -16.51 -1.91
CA GLU A 63 -2.83 -17.57 -2.91
C GLU A 63 -3.60 -17.08 -4.15
N GLN A 64 -4.38 -16.01 -4.03
CA GLN A 64 -5.12 -15.39 -5.12
C GLN A 64 -4.31 -14.29 -5.81
N VAL A 65 -3.12 -13.93 -5.31
CA VAL A 65 -2.28 -12.90 -5.92
C VAL A 65 -1.40 -13.51 -7.01
N GLU A 66 -1.68 -13.18 -8.26
CA GLU A 66 -0.89 -13.66 -9.41
C GLU A 66 0.33 -12.77 -9.67
N SER A 67 0.17 -11.46 -9.49
CA SER A 67 1.21 -10.50 -9.78
C SER A 67 1.02 -9.19 -9.03
N VAL A 68 2.07 -8.38 -8.97
CA VAL A 68 2.00 -7.01 -8.49
C VAL A 68 2.72 -6.09 -9.47
N THR A 69 1.97 -5.13 -9.99
CA THR A 69 2.46 -4.12 -10.93
C THR A 69 2.76 -2.84 -10.17
N TYR A 70 3.98 -2.33 -10.32
CA TYR A 70 4.43 -1.07 -9.73
C TYR A 70 4.92 -0.16 -10.84
N VAL A 71 4.32 1.02 -10.98
CA VAL A 71 4.68 1.98 -12.03
C VAL A 71 4.94 3.35 -11.44
N GLU A 72 6.18 3.82 -11.62
CA GLU A 72 6.57 5.20 -11.32
C GLU A 72 6.25 6.13 -12.49
N ARG A 73 5.43 7.15 -12.25
CA ARG A 73 5.21 8.25 -13.20
C ARG A 73 5.64 9.58 -12.60
N LEU A 74 5.85 10.57 -13.46
CA LEU A 74 6.21 11.94 -13.07
C LEU A 74 5.17 12.60 -12.16
N VAL A 75 3.88 12.34 -12.42
CA VAL A 75 2.74 12.96 -11.74
C VAL A 75 2.09 11.99 -10.75
N ILE A 76 1.41 10.95 -11.23
CA ILE A 76 0.69 9.98 -10.39
C ILE A 76 1.23 8.57 -10.68
N SER A 77 1.92 8.01 -9.70
CA SER A 77 2.40 6.62 -9.72
C SER A 77 1.30 5.70 -9.17
N TYR A 78 1.38 4.40 -9.44
CA TYR A 78 0.40 3.45 -8.92
C TYR A 78 1.01 2.08 -8.63
N ILE A 79 0.34 1.34 -7.75
CA ILE A 79 0.54 -0.08 -7.49
C ILE A 79 -0.79 -0.78 -7.76
N GLN A 80 -0.73 -1.89 -8.47
CA GLN A 80 -1.91 -2.67 -8.88
C GLN A 80 -1.68 -4.14 -8.57
N ILE A 81 -2.63 -4.76 -7.90
CA ILE A 81 -2.58 -6.18 -7.51
C ILE A 81 -3.31 -7.01 -8.58
N GLY A 82 -2.59 -7.90 -9.26
CA GLY A 82 -3.19 -8.91 -10.13
C GLY A 82 -3.76 -10.03 -9.28
N GLN A 83 -5.06 -10.29 -9.41
CA GLN A 83 -5.77 -11.29 -8.63
C GLN A 83 -6.37 -12.36 -9.57
N VAL A 84 -6.28 -13.63 -9.17
CA VAL A 84 -6.90 -14.76 -9.86
C VAL A 84 -8.39 -14.47 -10.08
N GLY A 85 -8.84 -14.52 -11.33
CA GLY A 85 -10.24 -14.33 -11.69
C GLY A 85 -10.74 -12.87 -11.61
N PHE A 86 -9.85 -11.89 -11.44
CA PHE A 86 -10.20 -10.47 -11.48
C PHE A 86 -9.45 -9.76 -12.62
N GLU A 87 -10.19 -9.18 -13.56
CA GLU A 87 -9.62 -8.40 -14.65
C GLU A 87 -9.27 -6.99 -14.17
N THR A 88 -7.97 -6.73 -14.03
CA THR A 88 -7.45 -5.40 -13.70
C THR A 88 -7.61 -4.44 -14.88
N SER A 89 -7.86 -3.16 -14.60
CA SER A 89 -7.90 -2.14 -15.63
C SER A 89 -6.53 -1.95 -16.25
N ASP A 90 -6.47 -1.86 -17.58
CA ASP A 90 -5.22 -1.63 -18.29
C ASP A 90 -4.76 -0.17 -18.19
N PRO A 91 -3.46 0.07 -17.96
CA PRO A 91 -2.89 1.39 -18.12
C PRO A 91 -2.90 1.81 -19.59
N SER A 92 -3.37 3.02 -19.88
CA SER A 92 -3.14 3.66 -21.18
C SER A 92 -1.96 4.64 -21.10
N PHE A 93 -1.50 5.12 -22.26
CA PHE A 93 -0.39 6.08 -22.33
C PHE A 93 -0.66 7.34 -21.46
N LEU A 94 -1.91 7.83 -21.49
CA LEU A 94 -2.32 9.07 -20.83
C LEU A 94 -3.01 8.89 -19.47
N THR A 95 -3.52 7.70 -19.15
CA THR A 95 -4.33 7.47 -17.95
C THR A 95 -3.75 6.36 -17.08
N THR A 96 -3.82 6.55 -15.77
CA THR A 96 -3.57 5.48 -14.81
C THR A 96 -4.80 4.59 -14.72
N PRO A 97 -4.62 3.28 -14.49
CA PRO A 97 -5.75 2.37 -14.29
C PRO A 97 -6.47 2.71 -12.99
N VAL A 98 -7.78 2.50 -12.93
CA VAL A 98 -8.61 2.82 -11.74
C VAL A 98 -9.62 1.70 -11.53
N ASP A 99 -9.27 0.76 -10.67
CA ASP A 99 -10.07 -0.39 -10.26
C ASP A 99 -9.89 -0.68 -8.75
N GLU A 100 -10.61 -1.69 -8.26
CA GLU A 100 -10.58 -2.13 -6.85
C GLU A 100 -9.18 -2.55 -6.37
N ASN A 101 -8.32 -3.02 -7.27
CA ASN A 101 -6.99 -3.56 -6.96
C ASN A 101 -5.88 -2.52 -7.16
N THR A 102 -6.22 -1.28 -7.52
CA THR A 102 -5.26 -0.23 -7.84
C THR A 102 -5.24 0.88 -6.78
N LEU A 103 -4.04 1.26 -6.35
CA LEU A 103 -3.80 2.39 -5.45
C LEU A 103 -2.81 3.37 -6.05
N HIS A 104 -3.11 4.66 -5.93
CA HIS A 104 -2.36 5.76 -6.51
C HIS A 104 -1.55 6.51 -5.48
N PHE A 105 -0.31 6.85 -5.83
CA PHE A 105 0.59 7.52 -4.91
C PHE A 105 1.48 8.56 -5.57
N GLY A 106 1.83 9.57 -4.76
CA GLY A 106 2.81 10.58 -5.11
C GLY A 106 4.24 10.14 -4.79
N ARG A 107 5.21 10.98 -5.16
CA ARG A 107 6.65 10.68 -5.02
C ARG A 107 7.08 10.31 -3.59
N GLY A 108 6.51 10.98 -2.58
CA GLY A 108 6.87 10.75 -1.17
C GLY A 108 6.45 9.38 -0.61
N LYS A 109 5.73 8.56 -1.38
CA LYS A 109 5.30 7.21 -0.95
C LYS A 109 5.92 6.09 -1.80
N ARG A 110 6.86 6.43 -2.70
CA ARG A 110 7.51 5.45 -3.60
C ARG A 110 8.26 4.36 -2.85
N ASP A 111 8.99 4.71 -1.80
CA ASP A 111 9.75 3.73 -1.02
C ASP A 111 8.83 2.75 -0.29
N CYS A 112 7.72 3.25 0.27
CA CYS A 112 6.70 2.40 0.88
C CYS A 112 6.08 1.45 -0.15
N ALA A 113 5.63 1.98 -1.29
CA ALA A 113 5.04 1.18 -2.35
C ALA A 113 6.01 0.13 -2.91
N LYS A 114 7.30 0.45 -3.00
CA LYS A 114 8.34 -0.50 -3.40
C LYS A 114 8.51 -1.62 -2.37
N ARG A 115 8.54 -1.30 -1.06
CA ARG A 115 8.56 -2.30 0.01
C ARG A 115 7.32 -3.20 -0.03
N ALA A 116 6.13 -2.63 -0.24
CA ALA A 116 4.90 -3.39 -0.34
C ALA A 116 4.94 -4.37 -1.52
N ARG A 117 5.37 -3.91 -2.71
CA ARG A 117 5.61 -4.78 -3.87
C ARG A 117 6.58 -5.91 -3.54
N ASP A 118 7.71 -5.59 -2.93
CA ASP A 118 8.75 -6.56 -2.62
C ASP A 118 8.28 -7.59 -1.59
N ALA A 119 7.46 -7.18 -0.61
CA ALA A 119 6.83 -8.08 0.34
C ALA A 119 5.87 -9.05 -0.36
N ILE A 120 4.95 -8.54 -1.18
CA ILE A 120 4.00 -9.37 -1.94
C ILE A 120 4.73 -10.36 -2.84
N GLN A 121 5.75 -9.91 -3.59
CA GLN A 121 6.52 -10.79 -4.47
C GLN A 121 7.30 -11.87 -3.71
N LYS A 122 7.72 -11.60 -2.48
CA LYS A 122 8.39 -12.60 -1.64
C LYS A 122 7.39 -13.63 -1.13
N SER A 123 6.23 -13.20 -0.65
CA SER A 123 5.18 -14.10 -0.15
C SER A 123 4.68 -15.03 -1.27
N VAL A 124 4.32 -14.49 -2.44
CA VAL A 124 3.87 -15.30 -3.59
C VAL A 124 4.91 -16.34 -4.03
N ARG A 125 6.22 -16.08 -3.82
CA ARG A 125 7.29 -17.03 -4.14
C ARG A 125 7.61 -18.01 -3.02
N ALA A 126 7.18 -17.76 -1.80
CA ALA A 126 7.42 -18.64 -0.66
C ALA A 126 6.48 -19.86 -0.68
N ASP A 127 5.30 -19.72 -1.29
CA ASP A 127 4.26 -20.74 -1.37
C ASP A 127 4.27 -21.58 -2.68
N GLY A 128 5.25 -21.36 -3.58
CA GLY A 128 5.39 -22.08 -4.86
C GLY A 128 6.63 -22.96 -4.94
#